data_AF-A0A7K0JDI3-F1
#
_entry.id   AF-A0A7K0JDI3-F1
#
_cell.length_a   1.000
_cell.length_b   1.000
_cell.length_c   1.000
_cell.angle_alpha   90.00
_cell.angle_beta   90.00
_cell.angle_gamma   90.00
#
_symmetry.space_group_name_H-M   'P 1'
#
loop_
_entity.id
_entity.type
_entity.pdbx_description
1 polymer ?
#
loop_
_entity_poly.entity_id
_entity_poly.type
_entity_poly.pdbx_seq_one_letter_code
_entity_poly.pdbx_strand_id
1 'polypeptide(L)'
;MSFNQYTWDLYKQTTIGIEMIKYFSDAGGYVLFKDYCPYANFIPEDLYNDWLENIYCYGVSDYDHPSSLEEAKDLYISLITLGIRVEGQQWLPANDFKNMLGIIQPMSYVLSQFAPEYFFPYLFLCRIFELNKIADFFNIDLPNIPKRTDYKGRCMYYWELCEVFYLFRKENGLSPADLWSFLYDFAPNNLPSEKIDMPKPSQVWFIGGRLYQEDKSLESKFWQSSPETKKGDILVHYETSPISAITCIETSLTDGVIDPLFRYYGCIYIGNRINIPHITLKELQTDEYFFKHPLVRKNFQGVNGWSVNSENYSELLRMIKTKGFDIEVLPKLYAPTLPKDVIIEYEHDVEQQLLEPLLNSMGWYENKDFIRQLPIQAGRGHRIFPDYALHYGNKPNEERAKVLIEAKLCMRNNKEREEAYLQARSYARLLNSSVIVLCDKDYLIVYEKKDSFDRDRYKKYCWGDFENPDTFNELKNKLNI
;
A
#
# COMPACT_ATOMS: atom_id res chain seq x y z
N MET A 1 20.09 6.50 -5.46
CA MET A 1 21.48 6.25 -5.92
C MET A 1 21.43 5.85 -7.39
N SER A 2 22.08 6.58 -8.30
CA SER A 2 22.14 6.12 -9.69
C SER A 2 22.92 4.81 -9.82
N PHE A 3 22.57 4.00 -10.82
CA PHE A 3 23.35 2.80 -11.17
C PHE A 3 24.83 3.14 -11.34
N ASN A 4 25.71 2.31 -10.78
CA ASN A 4 27.15 2.51 -10.80
C ASN A 4 27.83 1.32 -11.48
N GLN A 5 28.41 1.58 -12.66
CA GLN A 5 29.08 0.57 -13.47
C GLN A 5 30.21 -0.14 -12.73
N TYR A 6 31.00 0.60 -11.94
CA TYR A 6 32.12 0.03 -11.20
C TYR A 6 31.65 -0.96 -10.14
N THR A 7 30.63 -0.61 -9.35
CA THR A 7 30.06 -1.53 -8.35
C THR A 7 29.46 -2.77 -9.01
N TRP A 8 28.79 -2.61 -10.16
CA TRP A 8 28.27 -3.73 -10.92
C TRP A 8 29.38 -4.65 -11.47
N ASP A 9 30.45 -4.08 -12.01
CA ASP A 9 31.58 -4.85 -12.52
C ASP A 9 32.31 -5.62 -11.41
N LEU A 10 32.37 -5.07 -10.20
CA LEU A 10 32.84 -5.80 -9.02
C LEU A 10 31.91 -6.96 -8.67
N TYR A 11 30.59 -6.75 -8.65
CA TYR A 11 29.61 -7.81 -8.38
C TYR A 11 29.78 -8.99 -9.34
N LYS A 12 29.91 -8.73 -10.65
CA LYS A 12 30.14 -9.77 -11.67
C LYS A 12 31.41 -10.61 -11.46
N GLN A 13 32.38 -10.10 -10.70
CA GLN A 13 33.62 -10.82 -10.38
C GLN A 13 33.52 -11.62 -9.08
N THR A 14 32.48 -11.41 -8.28
CA THR A 14 32.23 -12.20 -7.07
C THR A 14 31.72 -13.59 -7.43
N THR A 15 31.98 -14.58 -6.56
CA THR A 15 31.44 -15.94 -6.71
C THR A 15 29.92 -15.93 -6.82
N ILE A 16 29.24 -15.16 -5.96
CA ILE A 16 27.78 -15.01 -5.96
C ILE A 16 27.30 -14.43 -7.28
N GLY A 17 27.91 -13.34 -7.76
CA GLY A 17 27.49 -12.71 -9.01
C GLY A 17 27.64 -13.62 -10.23
N ILE A 18 28.73 -14.39 -10.31
CA ILE A 18 28.94 -15.38 -11.38
C ILE A 18 27.87 -16.48 -11.31
N GLU A 19 27.57 -16.99 -10.12
CA GLU A 19 26.57 -18.03 -9.90
C GLU A 19 25.16 -17.55 -10.26
N MET A 20 24.78 -16.34 -9.83
CA MET A 20 23.44 -15.79 -10.08
C MET A 20 23.21 -15.45 -11.55
N ILE A 21 24.20 -14.87 -12.24
CA ILE A 21 24.11 -14.60 -13.68
C ILE A 21 23.90 -15.90 -14.47
N LYS A 22 24.63 -16.95 -14.10
CA LYS A 22 24.45 -18.27 -14.70
C LYS A 22 23.08 -18.86 -14.35
N TYR A 23 22.68 -18.80 -13.08
CA TYR A 23 21.40 -19.31 -12.62
C TYR A 23 20.23 -18.71 -13.41
N PHE A 24 20.18 -17.39 -13.57
CA PHE A 24 19.11 -16.76 -14.35
C PHE A 24 19.16 -17.07 -15.85
N SER A 25 20.33 -17.42 -16.40
CA SER A 25 20.45 -17.86 -17.78
C SER A 25 19.95 -19.29 -18.00
N ASP A 26 20.13 -20.16 -17.00
CA ASP A 26 19.93 -21.61 -17.14
C ASP A 26 18.63 -22.11 -16.47
N ALA A 27 18.06 -21.38 -15.51
CA ALA A 27 16.95 -21.84 -14.69
C ALA A 27 15.64 -21.98 -15.48
N GLY A 28 14.94 -23.09 -15.24
CA GLY A 28 13.62 -23.34 -15.82
C GLY A 28 12.54 -22.41 -15.24
N GLY A 29 11.49 -22.16 -16.03
CA GLY A 29 10.45 -21.19 -15.68
C GLY A 29 9.74 -21.48 -14.36
N TYR A 30 9.42 -22.74 -14.06
CA TYR A 30 8.79 -23.08 -12.78
C TYR A 30 9.72 -22.86 -11.58
N VAL A 31 11.03 -23.13 -11.73
CA VAL A 31 12.02 -22.90 -10.67
C VAL A 31 12.07 -21.41 -10.33
N LEU A 32 12.22 -20.55 -11.34
CA LEU A 32 12.18 -19.09 -11.15
C LEU A 32 10.84 -18.63 -10.57
N PHE A 33 9.73 -19.18 -11.04
CA PHE A 33 8.42 -18.83 -10.53
C PHE A 33 8.27 -19.19 -9.05
N LYS A 34 8.71 -20.38 -8.64
CA LYS A 34 8.64 -20.85 -7.26
C LYS A 34 9.55 -20.07 -6.32
N ASP A 35 10.77 -19.77 -6.76
CA ASP A 35 11.77 -19.10 -5.93
C ASP A 35 11.47 -17.61 -5.73
N TYR A 36 10.86 -16.95 -6.73
CA TYR A 36 10.67 -15.51 -6.70
C TYR A 36 9.21 -15.05 -6.61
N CYS A 37 8.22 -15.82 -7.05
CA CYS A 37 6.82 -15.40 -7.01
C CYS A 37 6.06 -16.17 -5.92
N PRO A 38 5.64 -15.49 -4.83
CA PRO A 38 4.81 -16.10 -3.79
C PRO A 38 3.53 -16.77 -4.34
N TYR A 39 3.01 -16.26 -5.46
CA TYR A 39 1.84 -16.80 -6.15
C TYR A 39 2.02 -18.26 -6.58
N ALA A 40 3.26 -18.73 -6.73
CA ALA A 40 3.58 -20.11 -7.10
C ALA A 40 3.08 -21.15 -6.11
N ASN A 41 2.88 -20.78 -4.83
CA ASN A 41 2.30 -21.69 -3.83
C ASN A 41 0.89 -22.19 -4.18
N PHE A 42 0.20 -21.52 -5.11
CA PHE A 42 -1.15 -21.86 -5.55
C PHE A 42 -1.21 -22.59 -6.90
N ILE A 43 -0.07 -22.82 -7.55
CA ILE A 43 0.00 -23.41 -8.89
C ILE A 43 0.95 -24.62 -8.86
N PRO A 44 0.42 -25.84 -9.11
CA PRO A 44 1.24 -27.04 -9.23
C PRO A 44 2.24 -26.94 -10.39
N GLU A 45 3.39 -27.60 -10.24
CA GLU A 45 4.46 -27.65 -11.23
C GLU A 45 3.98 -28.13 -12.60
N ASP A 46 3.27 -29.27 -12.65
CA ASP A 46 2.77 -29.85 -13.91
C ASP A 46 1.87 -28.86 -14.66
N LEU A 47 0.93 -28.22 -13.94
CA LEU A 47 0.03 -27.24 -14.53
C LEU A 47 0.77 -26.02 -15.08
N TYR A 48 1.81 -25.57 -14.37
CA TYR A 48 2.62 -24.45 -14.82
C TYR A 48 3.44 -24.80 -16.07
N ASN A 49 4.04 -25.99 -16.09
CA ASN A 49 4.80 -26.47 -17.24
C ASN A 49 3.90 -26.67 -18.47
N ASP A 50 2.67 -27.17 -18.29
CA ASP A 50 1.66 -27.21 -19.35
C ASP A 50 1.37 -25.80 -19.90
N TRP A 51 1.30 -24.78 -19.05
CA TRP A 51 1.12 -23.40 -19.51
C TRP A 51 2.32 -22.90 -20.32
N LEU A 52 3.56 -23.18 -19.88
CA LEU A 52 4.75 -22.79 -20.63
C LEU A 52 4.76 -23.40 -22.03
N GLU A 53 4.51 -24.72 -22.12
CA GLU A 53 4.45 -25.43 -23.40
C GLU A 53 3.34 -24.87 -24.29
N ASN A 54 2.13 -24.67 -23.74
CA ASN A 54 1.01 -24.14 -24.50
C ASN A 54 1.26 -22.72 -25.03
N ILE A 55 1.86 -21.85 -24.21
CA ILE A 55 2.20 -20.49 -24.64
C ILE A 55 3.28 -20.53 -25.72
N TYR A 56 4.29 -21.38 -25.58
CA TYR A 56 5.35 -21.48 -26.57
C TYR A 56 4.84 -22.08 -27.89
N CYS A 57 4.30 -23.30 -27.88
CA CYS A 57 3.93 -24.07 -29.06
C CYS A 57 2.74 -23.49 -29.84
N TYR A 58 1.81 -22.81 -29.17
CA TYR A 58 0.60 -22.28 -29.81
C TYR A 58 0.49 -20.76 -29.76
N GLY A 59 1.39 -20.09 -29.04
CA GLY A 59 1.43 -18.63 -28.97
C GLY A 59 2.62 -18.05 -29.70
N VAL A 60 3.83 -18.60 -29.54
CA VAL A 60 5.08 -17.89 -29.90
C VAL A 60 5.87 -18.57 -31.01
N SER A 61 5.87 -19.90 -31.10
CA SER A 61 6.79 -20.66 -31.97
C SER A 61 6.68 -20.38 -33.46
N ASP A 62 5.50 -19.92 -33.92
CA ASP A 62 5.24 -19.61 -35.33
C ASP A 62 5.62 -18.16 -35.70
N TYR A 63 6.02 -17.34 -34.72
CA TYR A 63 6.44 -15.96 -34.97
C TYR A 63 7.93 -15.90 -35.37
N ASP A 64 8.24 -14.95 -36.23
CA ASP A 64 9.63 -14.56 -36.48
C ASP A 64 10.21 -13.87 -35.23
N HIS A 65 11.52 -13.99 -35.04
CA HIS A 65 12.19 -13.28 -33.96
C HIS A 65 12.13 -11.77 -34.23
N PRO A 66 11.65 -10.95 -33.29
CA PRO A 66 11.59 -9.51 -33.48
C PRO A 66 13.00 -8.94 -33.62
N SER A 67 13.16 -7.98 -34.54
CA SER A 67 14.42 -7.28 -34.81
C SER A 67 14.45 -5.85 -34.25
N SER A 68 13.32 -5.39 -33.70
CA SER A 68 13.18 -4.06 -33.10
C SER A 68 12.21 -4.08 -31.91
N LEU A 69 12.25 -3.01 -31.11
CA LEU A 69 11.27 -2.79 -30.03
C LEU A 69 9.83 -2.77 -30.55
N GLU A 70 9.59 -2.18 -31.73
CA GLU A 70 8.25 -2.08 -32.30
C GLU A 70 7.72 -3.47 -32.72
N GLU A 71 8.56 -4.29 -33.35
CA GLU A 71 8.17 -5.67 -33.70
C GLU A 71 7.92 -6.53 -32.46
N ALA A 72 8.72 -6.36 -31.40
CA ALA A 72 8.50 -7.04 -30.12
C ALA A 72 7.20 -6.57 -29.45
N LYS A 73 6.86 -5.28 -29.55
CA LYS A 73 5.61 -4.71 -29.07
C LYS A 73 4.41 -5.30 -29.80
N ASP A 74 4.48 -5.36 -31.12
CA ASP A 74 3.42 -5.89 -31.98
C ASP A 74 3.20 -7.38 -31.71
N LEU A 75 4.27 -8.16 -31.54
CA LEU A 75 4.20 -9.55 -31.09
C LEU A 75 3.44 -9.66 -29.76
N TYR A 76 3.83 -8.87 -28.76
CA TYR A 76 3.18 -8.91 -27.44
C TYR A 76 1.70 -8.51 -27.51
N ILE A 77 1.38 -7.41 -28.20
CA ILE A 77 0.00 -6.94 -28.38
C ILE A 77 -0.84 -8.00 -29.10
N SER A 78 -0.28 -8.65 -30.12
CA SER A 78 -0.92 -9.73 -30.87
C SER A 78 -1.29 -10.89 -29.95
N LEU A 79 -0.33 -11.38 -29.15
CA LEU A 79 -0.53 -12.46 -28.19
C LEU A 79 -1.66 -12.17 -27.20
N ILE A 80 -1.63 -11.00 -26.55
CA ILE A 80 -2.63 -10.67 -25.52
C ILE A 80 -4.02 -10.37 -26.11
N THR A 81 -4.10 -10.00 -27.39
CA THR A 81 -5.34 -9.60 -28.07
C THR A 81 -6.01 -10.80 -28.75
N LEU A 82 -5.25 -11.65 -29.43
CA LEU A 82 -5.76 -12.82 -30.13
C LEU A 82 -6.09 -13.98 -29.18
N GLY A 83 -5.44 -14.02 -28.02
CA GLY A 83 -5.53 -15.14 -27.09
C GLY A 83 -4.77 -16.37 -27.60
N ILE A 84 -4.97 -17.51 -26.94
CA ILE A 84 -4.22 -18.75 -27.22
C ILE A 84 -5.18 -19.89 -27.53
N ARG A 85 -4.91 -20.61 -28.62
CA ARG A 85 -5.66 -21.81 -29.05
C ARG A 85 -4.76 -23.03 -28.99
N VAL A 86 -5.09 -24.00 -28.14
CA VAL A 86 -4.35 -25.25 -27.97
C VAL A 86 -5.10 -26.35 -28.72
N GLU A 87 -4.44 -27.00 -29.69
CA GLU A 87 -5.02 -28.10 -30.48
C GLU A 87 -6.39 -27.77 -31.12
N GLY A 88 -6.58 -26.51 -31.55
CA GLY A 88 -7.84 -26.03 -32.13
C GLY A 88 -8.93 -25.70 -31.10
N GLN A 89 -8.69 -25.92 -29.81
CA GLN A 89 -9.58 -25.48 -28.72
C GLN A 89 -9.14 -24.12 -28.16
N GLN A 90 -10.11 -23.26 -27.85
CA GLN A 90 -9.81 -21.96 -27.25
C GLN A 90 -9.41 -22.14 -25.78
N TRP A 91 -8.15 -21.89 -25.45
CA TRP A 91 -7.69 -21.87 -24.06
C TRP A 91 -7.89 -20.48 -23.44
N LEU A 92 -7.39 -19.45 -24.11
CA LEU A 92 -7.60 -18.04 -23.72
C LEU A 92 -8.32 -17.31 -24.84
N PRO A 93 -9.57 -16.86 -24.66
CA PRO A 93 -10.32 -16.14 -25.69
C PRO A 93 -9.65 -14.84 -26.12
N ALA A 94 -9.88 -14.45 -27.38
CA ALA A 94 -9.49 -13.13 -27.87
C ALA A 94 -10.08 -12.01 -27.00
N ASN A 95 -9.28 -10.99 -26.69
CA ASN A 95 -9.61 -9.86 -25.82
C ASN A 95 -9.97 -10.22 -24.36
N ASP A 96 -9.69 -11.44 -23.89
CA ASP A 96 -9.88 -11.80 -22.49
C ASP A 96 -8.69 -11.37 -21.61
N PHE A 97 -8.48 -10.06 -21.53
CA PHE A 97 -7.38 -9.45 -20.77
C PHE A 97 -7.42 -9.83 -19.28
N LYS A 98 -8.60 -10.13 -18.73
CA LYS A 98 -8.74 -10.51 -17.32
C LYS A 98 -8.13 -11.88 -17.03
N ASN A 99 -8.37 -12.86 -17.89
CA ASN A 99 -7.76 -14.18 -17.76
C ASN A 99 -6.32 -14.20 -18.27
N MET A 100 -5.98 -13.34 -19.24
CA MET A 100 -4.59 -13.10 -19.65
C MET A 100 -3.68 -12.69 -18.49
N LEU A 101 -4.16 -11.81 -17.58
CA LEU A 101 -3.42 -11.48 -16.36
C LEU A 101 -3.12 -12.69 -15.47
N GLY A 102 -3.94 -13.74 -15.54
CA GLY A 102 -3.70 -14.99 -14.79
C GLY A 102 -2.48 -15.77 -15.28
N ILE A 103 -2.05 -15.55 -16.52
CA ILE A 103 -0.91 -16.22 -17.15
C ILE A 103 0.20 -15.24 -17.57
N ILE A 104 0.15 -13.99 -17.09
CA ILE A 104 1.12 -12.96 -17.47
C ILE A 104 2.56 -13.34 -17.10
N GLN A 105 2.75 -13.99 -15.95
CA GLN A 105 4.06 -14.41 -15.50
C GLN A 105 4.64 -15.56 -16.36
N PRO A 106 3.94 -16.70 -16.60
CA PRO A 106 4.47 -17.71 -17.51
C PRO A 106 4.67 -17.16 -18.93
N MET A 107 3.80 -16.28 -19.42
CA MET A 107 3.99 -15.62 -20.71
C MET A 107 5.24 -14.74 -20.74
N SER A 108 5.49 -13.95 -19.69
CA SER A 108 6.70 -13.13 -19.58
C SER A 108 7.97 -13.97 -19.59
N TYR A 109 7.95 -15.15 -18.97
CA TYR A 109 9.08 -16.08 -19.02
C TYR A 109 9.30 -16.61 -20.43
N VAL A 110 8.27 -17.16 -21.10
CA VAL A 110 8.40 -17.66 -22.48
C VAL A 110 8.94 -16.59 -23.43
N LEU A 111 8.40 -15.36 -23.35
CA LEU A 111 8.86 -14.24 -24.17
C LEU A 111 10.30 -13.84 -23.86
N SER A 112 10.71 -13.87 -22.59
CA SER A 112 12.09 -13.59 -22.20
C SER A 112 13.10 -14.62 -22.70
N GLN A 113 12.67 -15.86 -22.92
CA GLN A 113 13.50 -16.89 -23.53
C GLN A 113 13.51 -16.78 -25.06
N PHE A 114 12.38 -16.44 -25.67
CA PHE A 114 12.25 -16.31 -27.12
C PHE A 114 12.96 -15.07 -27.68
N ALA A 115 12.82 -13.92 -27.02
CA ALA A 115 13.40 -12.65 -27.46
C ALA A 115 13.99 -11.87 -26.26
N PRO A 116 15.08 -12.40 -25.64
CA PRO A 116 15.68 -11.85 -24.41
C PRO A 116 16.19 -10.42 -24.55
N GLU A 117 16.43 -9.95 -25.77
CA GLU A 117 16.82 -8.56 -26.01
C GLU A 117 15.72 -7.55 -25.65
N TYR A 118 14.44 -7.93 -25.72
CA TYR A 118 13.30 -7.03 -25.54
C TYR A 118 12.40 -7.38 -24.35
N PHE A 119 12.42 -8.63 -23.89
CA PHE A 119 11.59 -9.10 -22.79
C PHE A 119 12.43 -9.57 -21.59
N PHE A 120 11.86 -9.45 -20.40
CA PHE A 120 12.42 -10.01 -19.16
C PHE A 120 11.35 -10.84 -18.44
N PRO A 121 11.74 -11.87 -17.67
CA PRO A 121 10.77 -12.68 -16.92
C PRO A 121 10.24 -11.85 -15.75
N TYR A 122 8.92 -11.60 -15.67
CA TYR A 122 8.36 -10.78 -14.60
C TYR A 122 8.24 -11.57 -13.29
N LEU A 123 9.27 -11.48 -12.43
CA LEU A 123 9.30 -12.21 -11.14
C LEU A 123 8.83 -11.37 -9.94
N PHE A 124 8.24 -10.19 -10.16
CA PHE A 124 7.74 -9.32 -9.10
C PHE A 124 6.24 -9.52 -8.78
N LEU A 125 5.63 -10.59 -9.27
CA LEU A 125 4.21 -10.87 -9.03
C LEU A 125 3.94 -11.04 -7.53
N CYS A 126 3.06 -10.21 -6.97
CA CYS A 126 2.82 -10.08 -5.52
C CYS A 126 4.04 -9.58 -4.71
N ARG A 127 5.03 -8.98 -5.38
CA ARG A 127 6.26 -8.41 -4.81
C ARG A 127 6.59 -7.03 -5.39
N ILE A 128 5.62 -6.35 -6.00
CA ILE A 128 5.86 -5.06 -6.68
C ILE A 128 6.40 -3.95 -5.77
N PHE A 129 6.19 -4.03 -4.45
CA PHE A 129 6.82 -3.10 -3.51
C PHE A 129 8.35 -3.16 -3.55
N GLU A 130 8.93 -4.32 -3.88
CA GLU A 130 10.37 -4.46 -4.08
C GLU A 130 10.80 -3.78 -5.37
N LEU A 131 10.04 -3.97 -6.46
CA LEU A 131 10.27 -3.27 -7.72
C LEU A 131 10.22 -1.74 -7.53
N ASN A 132 9.24 -1.24 -6.77
CA ASN A 132 9.13 0.19 -6.45
C ASN A 132 10.37 0.67 -5.67
N LYS A 133 10.82 -0.08 -4.66
CA LYS A 133 12.04 0.26 -3.91
C LYS A 133 13.29 0.25 -4.77
N ILE A 134 13.42 -0.74 -5.67
CA ILE A 134 14.52 -0.81 -6.65
C ILE A 134 14.46 0.41 -7.55
N ALA A 135 13.29 0.75 -8.08
CA ALA A 135 13.12 1.90 -8.95
C ALA A 135 13.46 3.22 -8.25
N ASP A 136 12.93 3.46 -7.05
CA ASP A 136 13.24 4.64 -6.23
C ASP A 136 14.73 4.70 -5.89
N PHE A 137 15.33 3.56 -5.53
CA PHE A 137 16.74 3.52 -5.16
C PHE A 137 17.63 3.75 -6.37
N PHE A 138 17.31 3.22 -7.56
CA PHE A 138 18.14 3.33 -8.76
C PHE A 138 17.76 4.48 -9.70
N ASN A 139 16.78 5.31 -9.31
CA ASN A 139 16.20 6.38 -10.11
C ASN A 139 15.66 5.88 -11.47
N ILE A 140 14.86 4.80 -11.44
CA ILE A 140 14.19 4.24 -12.62
C ILE A 140 12.76 4.75 -12.64
N ASP A 141 12.36 5.46 -13.70
CA ASP A 141 10.99 5.93 -13.84
C ASP A 141 10.08 4.78 -14.27
N LEU A 142 9.25 4.30 -13.33
CA LEU A 142 8.26 3.25 -13.62
C LEU A 142 7.04 3.81 -14.38
N PRO A 143 6.36 2.99 -15.19
CA PRO A 143 5.15 3.42 -15.89
C PRO A 143 4.01 3.74 -14.92
N ASN A 144 3.04 4.52 -15.41
CA ASN A 144 1.85 4.86 -14.64
C ASN A 144 1.00 3.62 -14.37
N ILE A 145 0.58 3.43 -13.11
CA ILE A 145 -0.23 2.28 -12.72
C ILE A 145 -1.64 2.39 -13.34
N PRO A 146 -2.07 1.43 -14.19
CA PRO A 146 -3.40 1.44 -14.78
C PRO A 146 -4.49 1.18 -13.74
N LYS A 147 -5.72 1.63 -14.00
CA LYS A 147 -6.85 1.43 -13.06
C LYS A 147 -7.20 -0.05 -12.90
N ARG A 148 -7.74 -0.41 -11.73
CA ARG A 148 -8.18 -1.79 -11.40
C ARG A 148 -9.03 -2.46 -12.48
N THR A 149 -9.96 -1.72 -13.08
CA THR A 149 -10.91 -2.22 -14.09
C THR A 149 -10.36 -2.19 -15.52
N ASP A 150 -9.23 -1.52 -15.74
CA ASP A 150 -8.58 -1.43 -17.05
C ASP A 150 -7.68 -2.65 -17.29
N TYR A 151 -8.30 -3.81 -17.50
CA TYR A 151 -7.55 -5.06 -17.68
C TYR A 151 -6.59 -5.03 -18.87
N LYS A 152 -6.94 -4.30 -19.95
CA LYS A 152 -6.06 -4.14 -21.11
C LYS A 152 -4.84 -3.29 -20.75
N GLY A 153 -5.04 -2.12 -20.15
CA GLY A 153 -3.94 -1.27 -19.69
C GLY A 153 -3.04 -2.01 -18.69
N ARG A 154 -3.64 -2.81 -17.79
CA ARG A 154 -2.91 -3.68 -16.87
C ARG A 154 -2.06 -4.73 -17.60
N CYS A 155 -2.54 -5.38 -18.65
CA CYS A 155 -1.70 -6.26 -19.47
C CYS A 155 -0.57 -5.47 -20.15
N MET A 156 -0.88 -4.29 -20.69
CA MET A 156 0.13 -3.42 -21.32
C MET A 156 1.21 -2.93 -20.37
N TYR A 157 0.92 -2.83 -19.08
CA TYR A 157 1.91 -2.45 -18.06
C TYR A 157 3.16 -3.33 -18.10
N TYR A 158 3.03 -4.64 -18.38
CA TYR A 158 4.19 -5.50 -18.54
C TYR A 158 5.08 -5.08 -19.73
N TRP A 159 4.48 -4.70 -20.85
CA TRP A 159 5.23 -4.19 -22.00
C TRP A 159 5.90 -2.85 -21.68
N GLU A 160 5.19 -1.94 -21.00
CA GLU A 160 5.77 -0.66 -20.58
C GLU A 160 6.98 -0.87 -19.64
N LEU A 161 6.93 -1.88 -18.76
CA LEU A 161 8.10 -2.31 -17.98
C LEU A 161 9.22 -2.85 -18.89
N CYS A 162 8.90 -3.64 -19.92
CA CYS A 162 9.90 -4.13 -20.88
C CYS A 162 10.60 -2.97 -21.60
N GLU A 163 9.87 -1.94 -22.02
CA GLU A 163 10.44 -0.73 -22.61
C GLU A 163 11.38 -0.01 -21.63
N VAL A 164 10.95 0.21 -20.37
CA VAL A 164 11.78 0.85 -19.32
C VAL A 164 13.07 0.08 -19.10
N PHE A 165 12.99 -1.24 -18.92
CA PHE A 165 14.16 -2.06 -18.62
C PHE A 165 15.04 -2.33 -19.85
N TYR A 166 14.48 -2.33 -21.06
CA TYR A 166 15.26 -2.32 -22.29
C TYR A 166 16.15 -1.08 -22.35
N LEU A 167 15.59 0.12 -22.11
CA LEU A 167 16.34 1.37 -22.14
C LEU A 167 17.41 1.41 -21.06
N PHE A 168 17.03 1.09 -19.81
CA PHE A 168 17.98 1.00 -18.69
C PHE A 168 19.15 0.06 -19.01
N ARG A 169 18.87 -1.11 -19.58
CA ARG A 169 19.87 -2.10 -19.96
C ARG A 169 20.80 -1.56 -21.06
N LYS A 170 20.26 -0.94 -22.11
CA LYS A 170 21.05 -0.39 -23.22
C LYS A 170 21.93 0.79 -22.78
N GLU A 171 21.41 1.68 -21.95
CA GLU A 171 22.14 2.83 -21.42
C GLU A 171 23.32 2.40 -20.53
N ASN A 172 23.16 1.30 -19.78
CA ASN A 172 24.18 0.79 -18.87
C ASN A 172 25.00 -0.40 -19.45
N GLY A 173 24.85 -0.69 -20.75
CA GLY A 173 25.63 -1.73 -21.43
C GLY A 173 25.46 -3.14 -20.86
N LEU A 174 24.27 -3.45 -20.34
CA LEU A 174 23.96 -4.72 -19.70
C LEU A 174 23.49 -5.77 -20.73
N SER A 175 23.88 -7.04 -20.57
CA SER A 175 23.23 -8.14 -21.27
C SER A 175 21.84 -8.45 -20.67
N PRO A 176 20.99 -9.24 -21.34
CA PRO A 176 19.73 -9.69 -20.72
C PRO A 176 19.92 -10.40 -19.38
N ALA A 177 20.88 -11.33 -19.29
CA ALA A 177 21.19 -12.04 -18.06
C ALA A 177 21.73 -11.11 -16.95
N ASP A 178 22.51 -10.09 -17.33
CA ASP A 178 22.96 -9.05 -16.40
C ASP A 178 21.77 -8.28 -15.82
N LEU A 179 20.80 -7.88 -16.66
CA LEU A 179 19.60 -7.19 -16.21
C LEU A 179 18.79 -8.05 -15.22
N TRP A 180 18.61 -9.34 -15.49
CA TRP A 180 17.82 -10.21 -14.60
C TRP A 180 18.51 -10.37 -13.25
N SER A 181 19.83 -10.58 -13.26
CA SER A 181 20.64 -10.66 -12.04
C SER A 181 20.68 -9.33 -11.28
N PHE A 182 20.68 -8.22 -12.01
CA PHE A 182 20.54 -6.89 -11.41
C PHE A 182 19.21 -6.77 -10.66
N LEU A 183 18.10 -7.10 -11.30
CA LEU A 183 16.75 -6.95 -10.73
C LEU A 183 16.47 -7.88 -9.55
N TYR A 184 16.96 -9.11 -9.62
CA TYR A 184 16.52 -10.18 -8.72
C TYR A 184 17.53 -10.59 -7.66
N ASP A 185 18.80 -10.19 -7.80
CA ASP A 185 19.83 -10.43 -6.79
C ASP A 185 20.51 -9.12 -6.35
N PHE A 186 21.23 -8.46 -7.25
CA PHE A 186 22.08 -7.33 -6.87
C PHE A 186 21.29 -6.17 -6.27
N ALA A 187 20.22 -5.71 -6.94
CA ALA A 187 19.46 -4.56 -6.49
C ALA A 187 18.80 -4.82 -5.12
N PRO A 188 18.04 -5.92 -4.90
CA PRO A 188 17.51 -6.27 -3.59
C PRO A 188 18.56 -6.30 -2.48
N ASN A 189 19.74 -6.87 -2.74
CA ASN A 189 20.82 -7.01 -1.75
C ASN A 189 21.53 -5.68 -1.43
N ASN A 190 21.33 -4.63 -2.23
CA ASN A 190 21.90 -3.30 -2.03
C ASN A 190 20.88 -2.28 -1.48
N LEU A 191 19.61 -2.67 -1.31
CA LEU A 191 18.62 -1.79 -0.69
C LEU A 191 18.94 -1.57 0.80
N PRO A 192 18.78 -0.35 1.32
CA PRO A 192 18.99 -0.09 2.74
C PRO A 192 17.98 -0.87 3.59
N SER A 193 18.48 -1.61 4.58
CA SER A 193 17.61 -2.30 5.54
C SER A 193 17.12 -1.32 6.60
N GLU A 194 15.86 -0.91 6.52
CA GLU A 194 15.23 -0.14 7.60
C GLU A 194 14.58 -1.09 8.61
N LYS A 195 15.16 -1.18 9.82
CA LYS A 195 14.49 -1.80 10.96
C LYS A 195 13.45 -0.83 11.52
N ILE A 196 12.28 -0.80 10.89
CA ILE A 196 11.12 -0.08 11.42
C ILE A 196 10.32 -1.04 12.28
N ASP A 197 10.22 -0.74 13.57
CA ASP A 197 9.35 -1.42 14.52
C ASP A 197 7.91 -1.51 13.99
N MET A 198 7.17 -2.54 14.40
CA MET A 198 5.79 -2.69 13.97
C MET A 198 4.97 -1.48 14.45
N PRO A 199 4.35 -0.70 13.55
CA PRO A 199 3.50 0.41 13.95
C PRO A 199 2.34 -0.09 14.80
N LYS A 200 1.83 0.78 15.68
CA LYS A 200 0.60 0.47 16.42
C LYS A 200 -0.57 0.35 15.44
N PRO A 201 -1.50 -0.60 15.64
CA PRO A 201 -2.59 -0.81 14.68
C PRO A 201 -3.49 0.40 14.55
N SER A 202 -3.70 0.84 13.31
CA SER A 202 -4.49 2.03 12.99
C SER A 202 -5.88 1.69 12.45
N GLN A 203 -6.04 0.52 11.86
CA GLN A 203 -7.28 0.07 11.25
C GLN A 203 -7.46 -1.43 11.41
N VAL A 204 -8.71 -1.89 11.33
CA VAL A 204 -9.05 -3.31 11.22
C VAL A 204 -9.65 -3.55 9.83
N TRP A 205 -9.27 -4.66 9.20
CA TRP A 205 -9.79 -5.08 7.89
C TRP A 205 -10.32 -6.49 7.95
N PHE A 206 -11.47 -6.74 7.33
CA PHE A 206 -11.81 -8.11 6.97
C PHE A 206 -11.03 -8.54 5.72
N ILE A 207 -10.48 -9.74 5.80
CA ILE A 207 -9.91 -10.47 4.66
C ILE A 207 -10.58 -11.84 4.61
N GLY A 208 -10.51 -12.50 3.47
CA GLY A 208 -11.03 -13.85 3.35
C GLY A 208 -10.57 -14.63 2.14
N GLY A 209 -10.64 -15.93 2.31
CA GLY A 209 -10.16 -16.95 1.40
C GLY A 209 -9.98 -18.25 2.18
N ARG A 210 -9.59 -19.31 1.50
CA ARG A 210 -9.35 -20.59 2.15
C ARG A 210 -7.93 -20.62 2.69
N LEU A 211 -7.75 -21.09 3.94
CA LEU A 211 -6.43 -21.37 4.49
C LEU A 211 -6.11 -22.85 4.31
N TYR A 212 -5.20 -23.16 3.39
CA TYR A 212 -4.65 -24.51 3.25
C TYR A 212 -3.69 -24.82 4.39
N GLN A 213 -3.38 -26.09 4.66
CA GLN A 213 -2.53 -26.47 5.80
C GLN A 213 -1.13 -25.87 5.69
N GLU A 214 -0.63 -25.81 4.46
CA GLU A 214 0.62 -25.20 4.07
C GLU A 214 0.62 -23.70 4.40
N ASP A 215 -0.51 -23.01 4.19
CA ASP A 215 -0.66 -21.60 4.57
C ASP A 215 -0.65 -21.37 6.09
N LYS A 216 -0.85 -22.42 6.90
CA LYS A 216 -0.88 -22.33 8.37
C LYS A 216 0.48 -22.52 9.00
N SER A 217 1.44 -23.10 8.30
CA SER A 217 2.82 -23.24 8.77
C SER A 217 3.72 -22.06 8.38
N LEU A 218 3.31 -21.23 7.41
CA LEU A 218 4.08 -20.05 6.99
C LEU A 218 4.07 -18.94 8.04
N GLU A 219 5.26 -18.42 8.37
CA GLU A 219 5.39 -17.22 9.23
C GLU A 219 4.84 -15.96 8.57
N SER A 220 4.97 -15.88 7.24
CA SER A 220 4.41 -14.81 6.42
C SER A 220 3.96 -15.32 5.06
N LYS A 221 2.96 -14.66 4.48
CA LYS A 221 2.46 -14.95 3.13
C LYS A 221 1.80 -13.74 2.51
N PHE A 222 1.71 -13.72 1.18
CA PHE A 222 0.93 -12.70 0.50
C PHE A 222 -0.58 -12.97 0.63
N TRP A 223 -1.39 -11.91 0.59
CA TRP A 223 -2.84 -12.00 0.58
C TRP A 223 -3.47 -10.82 -0.16
N GLN A 224 -4.69 -11.01 -0.66
CA GLN A 224 -5.47 -9.92 -1.26
C GLN A 224 -6.01 -8.99 -0.16
N SER A 225 -5.76 -7.68 -0.26
CA SER A 225 -6.39 -6.69 0.61
C SER A 225 -6.55 -5.32 -0.08
N SER A 226 -7.08 -4.35 0.66
CA SER A 226 -7.16 -2.95 0.25
C SER A 226 -5.74 -2.36 0.12
N PRO A 227 -5.44 -1.57 -0.93
CA PRO A 227 -4.23 -0.75 -0.99
C PRO A 227 -4.12 0.29 0.14
N GLU A 228 -5.23 0.58 0.84
CA GLU A 228 -5.24 1.50 1.98
C GLU A 228 -4.77 0.84 3.29
N THR A 229 -4.61 -0.48 3.31
CA THR A 229 -4.08 -1.21 4.48
C THR A 229 -2.69 -0.67 4.84
N LYS A 230 -2.42 -0.51 6.14
CA LYS A 230 -1.10 -0.10 6.63
C LYS A 230 -0.40 -1.23 7.37
N LYS A 231 0.93 -1.22 7.32
CA LYS A 231 1.76 -2.09 8.15
C LYS A 231 1.35 -1.94 9.62
N GLY A 232 1.11 -3.06 10.30
CA GLY A 232 0.62 -3.12 11.67
C GLY A 232 -0.90 -3.19 11.81
N ASP A 233 -1.68 -2.98 10.74
CA ASP A 233 -3.14 -3.10 10.81
C ASP A 233 -3.60 -4.53 11.14
N ILE A 234 -4.76 -4.61 11.77
CA ILE A 234 -5.38 -5.86 12.21
C ILE A 234 -6.17 -6.46 11.05
N LEU A 235 -6.01 -7.76 10.83
CA LEU A 235 -6.68 -8.49 9.77
C LEU A 235 -7.56 -9.57 10.37
N VAL A 236 -8.87 -9.44 10.21
CA VAL A 236 -9.84 -10.44 10.65
C VAL A 236 -10.10 -11.41 9.50
N HIS A 237 -9.64 -12.65 9.63
CA HIS A 237 -9.66 -13.62 8.54
C HIS A 237 -10.94 -14.45 8.55
N TYR A 238 -11.77 -14.27 7.53
CA TYR A 238 -12.93 -15.12 7.25
C TYR A 238 -12.56 -16.24 6.26
N GLU A 239 -12.52 -17.48 6.75
CA GLU A 239 -12.40 -18.64 5.88
C GLU A 239 -13.72 -18.90 5.16
N THR A 240 -13.67 -18.90 3.83
CA THR A 240 -14.83 -19.16 2.98
C THR A 240 -15.27 -20.63 3.05
N SER A 241 -16.30 -21.01 2.28
CA SER A 241 -16.76 -22.39 2.19
C SER A 241 -15.59 -23.37 1.96
N PRO A 242 -15.52 -24.50 2.68
CA PRO A 242 -16.58 -25.08 3.52
C PRO A 242 -16.61 -24.59 4.98
N ILE A 243 -15.62 -23.84 5.45
CA ILE A 243 -15.51 -23.45 6.86
C ILE A 243 -16.54 -22.37 7.23
N SER A 244 -16.68 -21.34 6.39
CA SER A 244 -17.65 -20.25 6.54
C SER A 244 -17.64 -19.62 7.95
N ALA A 245 -16.46 -19.23 8.42
CA ALA A 245 -16.26 -18.67 9.75
C ALA A 245 -15.07 -17.72 9.79
N ILE A 246 -15.09 -16.78 10.73
CA ILE A 246 -13.88 -16.08 11.15
C ILE A 246 -13.07 -17.05 12.01
N THR A 247 -11.82 -17.33 11.64
CA THR A 247 -11.01 -18.38 12.27
C THR A 247 -9.72 -17.89 12.91
N CYS A 248 -9.18 -16.75 12.45
CA CYS A 248 -7.99 -16.15 13.04
C CYS A 248 -7.95 -14.64 12.87
N ILE A 249 -7.06 -14.03 13.65
CA ILE A 249 -6.62 -12.65 13.50
C ILE A 249 -5.15 -12.65 13.07
N GLU A 250 -4.81 -11.87 12.06
CA GLU A 250 -3.46 -11.71 11.51
C GLU A 250 -3.07 -10.23 11.53
N THR A 251 -1.81 -9.93 11.26
CA THR A 251 -1.27 -8.56 11.16
C THR A 251 -0.73 -8.31 9.77
N SER A 252 -0.98 -7.12 9.22
CA SER A 252 -0.34 -6.70 7.98
C SER A 252 1.14 -6.40 8.22
N LEU A 253 2.04 -7.13 7.56
CA LEU A 253 3.49 -6.96 7.66
C LEU A 253 4.01 -5.88 6.70
N THR A 254 3.21 -5.51 5.71
CA THR A 254 3.49 -4.44 4.74
C THR A 254 2.32 -3.47 4.66
N ASP A 255 2.55 -2.32 4.06
CA ASP A 255 1.47 -1.50 3.51
C ASP A 255 0.77 -2.25 2.36
N GLY A 256 -0.48 -1.87 2.08
CA GLY A 256 -1.22 -2.27 0.91
C GLY A 256 -0.61 -1.68 -0.35
N VAL A 257 -0.39 -2.52 -1.34
CA VAL A 257 0.27 -2.11 -2.58
C VAL A 257 -0.57 -2.56 -3.78
N ILE A 258 -0.61 -1.70 -4.79
CA ILE A 258 -1.22 -2.03 -6.07
C ILE A 258 -0.20 -2.78 -6.92
N ASP A 259 -0.53 -4.01 -7.31
CA ASP A 259 0.16 -4.79 -8.33
C ASP A 259 -0.76 -4.90 -9.55
N PRO A 260 -0.49 -4.15 -10.64
CA PRO A 260 -1.34 -4.15 -11.82
C PRO A 260 -1.35 -5.50 -12.54
N LEU A 261 -0.28 -6.31 -12.42
CA LEU A 261 -0.18 -7.63 -13.04
C LEU A 261 -0.81 -8.72 -12.19
N PHE A 262 -0.95 -8.52 -10.87
CA PHE A 262 -1.70 -9.42 -10.01
C PHE A 262 -3.21 -9.31 -10.24
N ARG A 263 -3.87 -10.44 -10.56
CA ARG A 263 -5.32 -10.49 -10.87
C ARG A 263 -6.22 -9.69 -9.94
N TYR A 264 -5.95 -9.71 -8.63
CA TYR A 264 -6.79 -9.05 -7.62
C TYR A 264 -6.38 -7.60 -7.30
N TYR A 265 -5.35 -7.07 -7.97
CA TYR A 265 -4.91 -5.69 -8.01
C TYR A 265 -4.27 -5.16 -6.72
N GLY A 266 -4.83 -5.46 -5.55
CA GLY A 266 -4.26 -5.08 -4.25
C GLY A 266 -3.71 -6.29 -3.51
N CYS A 267 -2.52 -6.17 -2.93
CA CYS A 267 -1.93 -7.20 -2.08
C CYS A 267 -1.20 -6.62 -0.86
N ILE A 268 -1.06 -7.47 0.15
CA ILE A 268 -0.30 -7.25 1.39
C ILE A 268 0.45 -8.53 1.74
N TYR A 269 1.47 -8.44 2.60
CA TYR A 269 2.00 -9.58 3.33
C TYR A 269 1.37 -9.63 4.71
N ILE A 270 0.99 -10.81 5.15
CA ILE A 270 0.32 -11.05 6.42
C ILE A 270 1.11 -12.07 7.23
N GLY A 271 1.05 -11.95 8.56
CA GLY A 271 1.69 -12.85 9.50
C GLY A 271 1.18 -12.66 10.91
N ASN A 272 1.94 -13.10 11.91
CA ASN A 272 1.59 -13.02 13.34
C ASN A 272 0.19 -13.58 13.64
N ARG A 273 -0.12 -14.75 13.08
CA ARG A 273 -1.46 -15.35 13.22
C ARG A 273 -1.77 -15.73 14.65
N ILE A 274 -2.96 -15.34 15.11
CA ILE A 274 -3.57 -15.79 16.34
C ILE A 274 -4.86 -16.52 15.99
N ASN A 275 -4.90 -17.83 16.24
CA ASN A 275 -6.12 -18.62 16.07
C ASN A 275 -7.13 -18.27 17.15
N ILE A 276 -8.40 -18.13 16.78
CA ILE A 276 -9.50 -17.85 17.69
C ILE A 276 -10.55 -18.97 17.59
N PRO A 277 -11.46 -19.11 18.58
CA PRO A 277 -12.64 -19.94 18.40
C PRO A 277 -13.41 -19.45 17.17
N HIS A 278 -13.82 -20.39 16.32
CA HIS A 278 -14.52 -20.04 15.09
C HIS A 278 -15.77 -19.21 15.39
N ILE A 279 -15.91 -18.06 14.75
CA ILE A 279 -17.16 -17.28 14.73
C ILE A 279 -17.82 -17.55 13.39
N THR A 280 -18.78 -18.48 13.38
CA THR A 280 -19.40 -18.95 12.13
C THR A 280 -20.31 -17.88 11.52
N LEU A 281 -20.49 -17.94 10.20
CA LEU A 281 -21.47 -17.10 9.51
C LEU A 281 -22.87 -17.22 10.13
N LYS A 282 -23.27 -18.44 10.53
CA LYS A 282 -24.55 -18.69 11.18
C LYS A 282 -24.68 -17.95 12.51
N GLU A 283 -23.63 -17.94 13.32
CA GLU A 283 -23.61 -17.20 14.57
C GLU A 283 -23.74 -15.69 14.33
N LEU A 284 -23.00 -15.14 13.35
CA LEU A 284 -23.09 -13.73 12.96
C LEU A 284 -24.49 -13.36 12.43
N GLN A 285 -25.17 -14.27 11.73
CA GLN A 285 -26.53 -14.07 11.23
C GLN A 285 -27.59 -14.07 12.35
N THR A 286 -27.32 -14.72 13.47
CA THR A 286 -28.22 -14.78 14.64
C THR A 286 -27.87 -13.79 15.74
N ASP A 287 -26.69 -13.18 15.68
CA ASP A 287 -26.23 -12.20 16.66
C ASP A 287 -26.97 -10.86 16.51
N GLU A 288 -27.44 -10.29 17.63
CA GLU A 288 -28.26 -9.08 17.66
C GLU A 288 -27.56 -7.84 17.08
N TYR A 289 -26.23 -7.81 17.09
CA TYR A 289 -25.46 -6.74 16.50
C TYR A 289 -25.14 -7.02 15.03
N PHE A 290 -24.61 -8.21 14.72
CA PHE A 290 -24.06 -8.53 13.40
C PHE A 290 -25.10 -8.92 12.35
N PHE A 291 -26.33 -9.33 12.70
CA PHE A 291 -27.34 -9.74 11.70
C PHE A 291 -27.67 -8.63 10.68
N LYS A 292 -27.51 -7.36 11.09
CA LYS A 292 -27.72 -6.18 10.22
C LYS A 292 -26.46 -5.76 9.46
N HIS A 293 -25.30 -6.33 9.77
CA HIS A 293 -24.04 -5.92 9.15
C HIS A 293 -24.02 -6.25 7.64
N PRO A 294 -23.61 -5.32 6.75
CA PRO A 294 -23.67 -5.52 5.31
C PRO A 294 -22.93 -6.77 4.80
N LEU A 295 -21.75 -7.08 5.33
CA LEU A 295 -21.02 -8.29 4.96
C LEU A 295 -21.76 -9.57 5.37
N VAL A 296 -22.40 -9.59 6.54
CA VAL A 296 -23.15 -10.76 7.03
C VAL A 296 -24.35 -11.02 6.12
N ARG A 297 -25.09 -9.96 5.75
CA ARG A 297 -26.21 -10.04 4.78
C ARG A 297 -25.78 -10.52 3.40
N LYS A 298 -24.53 -10.26 3.01
CA LYS A 298 -23.93 -10.73 1.75
C LYS A 298 -23.21 -12.07 1.89
N ASN A 299 -23.33 -12.76 3.03
CA ASN A 299 -22.61 -14.01 3.30
C ASN A 299 -21.09 -13.87 3.06
N PHE A 300 -20.51 -12.72 3.43
CA PHE A 300 -19.11 -12.35 3.23
C PHE A 300 -18.63 -12.37 1.76
N GLN A 301 -19.55 -12.27 0.78
CA GLN A 301 -19.16 -12.04 -0.61
C GLN A 301 -18.47 -10.68 -0.76
N GLY A 302 -17.26 -10.70 -1.33
CA GLY A 302 -16.44 -9.50 -1.49
C GLY A 302 -15.80 -9.02 -0.19
N VAL A 303 -15.54 -9.92 0.76
CA VAL A 303 -14.94 -9.60 2.07
C VAL A 303 -13.59 -8.89 2.00
N ASN A 304 -12.75 -9.22 1.02
CA ASN A 304 -11.37 -8.72 0.97
C ASN A 304 -11.29 -7.20 0.87
N GLY A 305 -10.63 -6.58 1.86
CA GLY A 305 -10.40 -5.14 1.91
C GLY A 305 -11.55 -4.33 2.50
N TRP A 306 -12.46 -4.97 3.27
CA TRP A 306 -13.55 -4.27 3.94
C TRP A 306 -13.09 -3.69 5.28
N SER A 307 -13.13 -2.37 5.42
CA SER A 307 -12.75 -1.68 6.68
C SER A 307 -13.71 -1.98 7.82
N VAL A 308 -13.18 -2.17 9.03
CA VAL A 308 -13.92 -2.50 10.24
C VAL A 308 -13.67 -1.40 11.27
N ASN A 309 -14.71 -0.67 11.66
CA ASN A 309 -14.60 0.36 12.69
C ASN A 309 -14.40 -0.25 14.09
N SER A 310 -14.01 0.59 15.05
CA SER A 310 -13.72 0.20 16.43
C SER A 310 -14.89 -0.49 17.13
N GLU A 311 -16.13 -0.06 16.87
CA GLU A 311 -17.34 -0.67 17.42
C GLU A 311 -17.55 -2.10 16.91
N ASN A 312 -17.48 -2.31 15.59
CA ASN A 312 -17.60 -3.63 14.98
C ASN A 312 -16.51 -4.58 15.50
N TYR A 313 -15.28 -4.09 15.66
CA TYR A 313 -14.20 -4.90 16.20
C TYR A 313 -14.44 -5.25 17.68
N SER A 314 -14.92 -4.30 18.49
CA SER A 314 -15.28 -4.53 19.90
C SER A 314 -16.39 -5.58 20.04
N GLU A 315 -17.41 -5.54 19.18
CA GLU A 315 -18.48 -6.53 19.15
C GLU A 315 -18.00 -7.92 18.71
N LEU A 316 -17.05 -7.99 17.79
CA LEU A 316 -16.39 -9.26 17.46
C LEU A 316 -15.61 -9.80 18.67
N LEU A 317 -14.86 -8.95 19.37
CA LEU A 317 -14.15 -9.34 20.60
C LEU A 317 -15.13 -9.81 21.69
N ARG A 318 -16.33 -9.22 21.81
CA ARG A 318 -17.39 -9.71 22.70
C ARG A 318 -17.80 -11.14 22.36
N MET A 319 -18.02 -11.46 21.09
CA MET A 319 -18.36 -12.82 20.66
C MET A 319 -17.22 -13.80 20.96
N ILE A 320 -15.97 -13.41 20.69
CA ILE A 320 -14.76 -14.22 20.97
C ILE A 320 -14.62 -14.50 22.46
N LYS A 321 -14.76 -13.45 23.30
CA LYS A 321 -14.72 -13.55 24.76
C LYS A 321 -15.84 -14.44 25.32
N THR A 322 -17.03 -14.37 24.73
CA THR A 322 -18.18 -15.22 25.12
C THR A 322 -17.89 -16.71 24.91
N LYS A 323 -16.99 -17.05 23.98
CA LYS A 323 -16.49 -18.41 23.77
C LYS A 323 -15.33 -18.82 24.70
N GLY A 324 -15.00 -17.99 25.70
CA GLY A 324 -13.97 -18.27 26.70
C GLY A 324 -12.54 -18.03 26.23
N PHE A 325 -12.33 -17.31 25.13
CA PHE A 325 -11.00 -16.94 24.67
C PHE A 325 -10.50 -15.67 25.35
N ASP A 326 -9.21 -15.64 25.69
CA ASP A 326 -8.56 -14.47 26.26
C ASP A 326 -8.32 -13.42 25.16
N ILE A 327 -9.10 -12.35 25.18
CA ILE A 327 -8.99 -11.27 24.18
C ILE A 327 -7.83 -10.31 24.44
N GLU A 328 -7.15 -10.40 25.58
CA GLU A 328 -6.03 -9.50 25.91
C GLU A 328 -4.79 -9.81 25.06
N VAL A 329 -4.68 -11.03 24.52
CA VAL A 329 -3.60 -11.42 23.59
C VAL A 329 -3.83 -10.91 22.17
N LEU A 330 -5.04 -10.45 21.85
CA LEU A 330 -5.39 -9.98 20.50
C LEU A 330 -4.93 -8.53 20.32
N PRO A 331 -4.50 -8.14 19.11
CA PRO A 331 -4.11 -6.77 18.83
C PRO A 331 -5.30 -5.83 19.03
N LYS A 332 -5.04 -4.63 19.54
CA LYS A 332 -6.04 -3.59 19.80
C LYS A 332 -5.77 -2.38 18.93
N LEU A 333 -6.83 -1.76 18.43
CA LEU A 333 -6.73 -0.47 17.76
C LEU A 333 -6.13 0.56 18.72
N TYR A 334 -5.21 1.36 18.22
CA TYR A 334 -4.56 2.38 19.02
C TYR A 334 -5.35 3.70 19.00
N ALA A 335 -5.60 4.20 20.20
CA ALA A 335 -5.91 5.60 20.47
C ALA A 335 -5.05 6.06 21.66
N PRO A 336 -4.60 7.33 21.69
CA PRO A 336 -3.93 7.87 22.85
C PRO A 336 -4.90 7.99 24.02
N THR A 337 -4.39 7.86 25.24
CA THR A 337 -5.06 8.41 26.42
C THR A 337 -4.72 9.88 26.49
N LEU A 338 -5.73 10.74 26.51
CA LEU A 338 -5.49 12.18 26.62
C LEU A 338 -5.20 12.57 28.08
N PRO A 339 -4.46 13.67 28.30
CA PRO A 339 -4.27 14.22 29.64
C PRO A 339 -5.62 14.44 30.34
N LYS A 340 -5.74 13.96 31.58
CA LYS A 340 -6.93 14.11 32.42
C LYS A 340 -6.73 15.25 33.42
N ASP A 341 -7.84 15.86 33.83
CA ASP A 341 -7.87 16.90 34.86
C ASP A 341 -6.94 18.10 34.55
N VAL A 342 -6.84 18.43 33.26
CA VAL A 342 -6.01 19.52 32.75
C VAL A 342 -6.60 20.86 33.18
N ILE A 343 -5.76 21.73 33.75
CA ILE A 343 -6.14 23.10 34.11
C ILE A 343 -5.70 24.03 32.99
N ILE A 344 -6.67 24.59 32.27
CA ILE A 344 -6.44 25.51 31.14
C ILE A 344 -6.80 26.93 31.59
N GLU A 345 -5.79 27.77 31.82
CA GLU A 345 -5.97 29.17 32.22
C GLU A 345 -5.65 30.14 31.07
N TYR A 346 -4.65 29.80 30.26
CA TYR A 346 -4.12 30.62 29.17
C TYR A 346 -4.15 29.88 27.83
N GLU A 347 -4.07 30.64 26.74
CA GLU A 347 -4.01 30.09 25.37
C GLU A 347 -2.84 29.10 25.20
N HIS A 348 -1.70 29.40 25.82
CA HIS A 348 -0.54 28.54 25.83
C HIS A 348 -0.77 27.18 26.52
N ASP A 349 -1.74 27.08 27.44
CA ASP A 349 -2.09 25.79 28.06
C ASP A 349 -2.82 24.88 27.07
N VAL A 350 -3.65 25.44 26.17
CA VAL A 350 -4.29 24.67 25.08
C VAL A 350 -3.22 24.06 24.17
N GLU A 351 -2.21 24.86 23.85
CA GLU A 351 -1.07 24.43 23.04
C GLU A 351 -0.31 23.26 23.69
N GLN A 352 0.21 23.47 24.90
CA GLN A 352 1.14 22.51 25.52
C GLN A 352 0.45 21.32 26.16
N GLN A 353 -0.76 21.49 26.67
CA GLN A 353 -1.43 20.45 27.47
C GLN A 353 -2.46 19.65 26.66
N LEU A 354 -2.88 20.14 25.48
CA LEU A 354 -3.85 19.44 24.62
C LEU A 354 -3.31 19.18 23.21
N LEU A 355 -2.90 20.23 22.48
CA LEU A 355 -2.50 20.12 21.09
C LEU A 355 -1.18 19.35 20.91
N GLU A 356 -0.09 19.77 21.57
CA GLU A 356 1.21 19.12 21.46
C GLU A 356 1.17 17.64 21.87
N PRO A 357 0.52 17.23 22.99
CA PRO A 357 0.35 15.82 23.33
C PRO A 357 -0.37 15.03 22.25
N LEU A 358 -1.41 15.61 21.63
CA LEU A 358 -2.14 14.96 20.54
C LEU A 358 -1.24 14.76 19.31
N LEU A 359 -0.50 15.78 18.88
CA LEU A 359 0.44 15.70 17.75
C LEU A 359 1.57 14.69 18.01
N ASN A 360 2.17 14.74 19.20
CA ASN A 360 3.20 13.79 19.62
C ASN A 360 2.67 12.35 19.61
N SER A 361 1.43 12.14 20.04
CA SER A 361 0.79 10.81 20.00
C SER A 361 0.56 10.27 18.59
N MET A 362 0.47 11.16 17.60
CA MET A 362 0.42 10.82 16.17
C MET A 362 1.81 10.54 15.58
N GLY A 363 2.87 10.88 16.32
CA GLY A 363 4.27 10.70 15.93
C GLY A 363 4.91 11.95 15.32
N TRP A 364 4.29 13.12 15.45
CA TRP A 364 4.83 14.39 14.96
C TRP A 364 5.44 15.18 16.10
N TYR A 365 6.69 15.60 15.90
CA TYR A 365 7.48 16.28 16.92
C TYR A 365 7.93 17.67 16.44
N GLU A 366 8.09 18.59 17.39
CA GLU A 366 8.56 19.94 17.11
C GLU A 366 9.97 19.94 16.50
N ASN A 367 10.24 20.86 15.56
CA ASN A 367 11.48 21.01 14.80
C ASN A 367 11.83 19.81 13.90
N LYS A 368 10.92 18.85 13.77
CA LYS A 368 11.04 17.71 12.85
C LYS A 368 9.86 17.68 11.89
N ASP A 369 8.66 17.57 12.43
CA ASP A 369 7.41 17.41 11.67
C ASP A 369 6.58 18.69 11.70
N PHE A 370 6.69 19.47 12.78
CA PHE A 370 6.05 20.77 12.91
C PHE A 370 6.97 21.82 13.54
N ILE A 371 6.62 23.08 13.38
CA ILE A 371 7.31 24.20 14.03
C ILE A 371 6.30 25.21 14.56
N ARG A 372 6.60 25.78 15.72
CA ARG A 372 5.86 26.90 16.29
C ARG A 372 6.27 28.20 15.62
N GLN A 373 5.33 29.10 15.39
CA GLN A 373 5.63 30.46 14.92
C GLN A 373 6.54 30.49 13.69
N LEU A 374 6.16 29.76 12.62
CA LEU A 374 6.92 29.77 11.36
C LEU A 374 6.99 31.20 10.80
N PRO A 375 8.16 31.83 10.64
CA PRO A 375 8.24 33.17 10.06
C PRO A 375 7.85 33.13 8.58
N ILE A 376 6.77 33.82 8.21
CA ILE A 376 6.34 33.99 6.81
C ILE A 376 6.63 35.42 6.39
N GLN A 377 7.30 35.60 5.26
CA GLN A 377 7.53 36.92 4.69
C GLN A 377 6.28 37.44 3.96
N ALA A 378 5.63 38.45 4.54
CA ALA A 378 4.44 39.09 3.99
C ALA A 378 4.79 40.47 3.42
N GLY A 379 5.50 40.51 2.29
CA GLY A 379 5.96 41.76 1.66
C GLY A 379 7.27 42.31 2.23
N ARG A 380 7.54 43.61 2.04
CA ARG A 380 8.80 44.23 2.50
C ARG A 380 8.76 44.47 4.02
N GLY A 381 9.59 43.75 4.76
CA GLY A 381 9.86 43.99 6.18
C GLY A 381 8.80 43.49 7.16
N HIS A 382 7.70 42.89 6.69
CA HIS A 382 6.67 42.31 7.55
C HIS A 382 6.82 40.79 7.63
N ARG A 383 6.81 40.29 8.88
CA ARG A 383 6.72 38.86 9.17
C ARG A 383 5.43 38.58 9.91
N ILE A 384 4.78 37.49 9.54
CA ILE A 384 3.62 36.93 10.24
C ILE A 384 3.97 35.52 10.70
N PHE A 385 3.32 35.08 11.77
CA PHE A 385 3.67 33.87 12.48
C PHE A 385 2.37 33.12 12.80
N PRO A 386 2.07 31.99 12.12
CA PRO A 386 1.01 31.10 12.55
C PRO A 386 1.46 30.37 13.82
N ASP A 387 0.51 29.97 14.68
CA ASP A 387 0.88 29.29 15.94
C ASP A 387 1.66 28.01 15.66
N TYR A 388 1.15 27.15 14.77
CA TYR A 388 1.85 25.93 14.33
C TYR A 388 1.75 25.73 12.81
N ALA A 389 2.86 25.27 12.23
CA ALA A 389 2.94 24.82 10.84
C ALA A 389 3.46 23.37 10.78
N LEU A 390 2.62 22.46 10.26
CA LEU A 390 2.93 21.03 10.10
C LEU A 390 3.40 20.71 8.67
N HIS A 391 4.32 19.76 8.54
CA HIS A 391 4.97 19.35 7.29
C HIS A 391 5.59 20.54 6.55
N TYR A 392 6.34 21.33 7.30
CA TYR A 392 6.82 22.63 6.84
C TYR A 392 8.12 22.53 6.03
N GLY A 393 8.32 23.50 5.15
CA GLY A 393 9.62 23.85 4.59
C GLY A 393 9.93 25.29 4.97
N ASN A 394 11.11 25.54 5.54
CA ASN A 394 11.55 26.85 6.02
C ASN A 394 12.69 27.44 5.17
N LYS A 395 12.76 27.06 3.89
CA LYS A 395 13.70 27.69 2.95
C LYS A 395 13.27 29.15 2.75
N PRO A 396 14.19 30.13 2.90
CA PRO A 396 13.85 31.53 2.73
C PRO A 396 13.22 31.82 1.35
N ASN A 397 12.06 32.48 1.35
CA ASN A 397 11.23 32.80 0.17
C ASN A 397 10.56 31.60 -0.53
N GLU A 398 10.65 30.40 0.05
CA GLU A 398 9.98 29.18 -0.40
C GLU A 398 9.26 28.51 0.78
N GLU A 399 8.83 29.30 1.77
CA GLU A 399 8.17 28.78 2.95
C GLU A 399 6.86 28.09 2.57
N ARG A 400 6.66 26.88 3.09
CA ARG A 400 5.46 26.08 2.83
C ARG A 400 5.08 25.29 4.06
N ALA A 401 3.81 24.96 4.19
CA ALA A 401 3.29 24.05 5.20
C ALA A 401 2.02 23.40 4.68
N LYS A 402 1.82 22.12 4.94
CA LYS A 402 0.62 21.42 4.46
C LYS A 402 -0.58 21.64 5.38
N VAL A 403 -0.34 21.75 6.69
CA VAL A 403 -1.34 22.01 7.71
C VAL A 403 -0.96 23.26 8.49
N LEU A 404 -1.93 24.14 8.75
CA LEU A 404 -1.79 25.18 9.75
C LEU A 404 -2.75 24.99 10.90
N ILE A 405 -2.26 25.26 12.11
CA ILE A 405 -3.04 25.20 13.33
C ILE A 405 -2.99 26.55 14.01
N GLU A 406 -4.16 27.09 14.34
CA GLU A 406 -4.34 28.29 15.15
C GLU A 406 -4.98 27.88 16.47
N ALA A 407 -4.35 28.25 17.58
CA ALA A 407 -4.83 27.98 18.92
C ALA A 407 -5.48 29.24 19.51
N LYS A 408 -6.56 29.03 20.26
CA LYS A 408 -7.21 30.07 21.06
C LYS A 408 -7.51 29.52 22.44
N LEU A 409 -7.55 30.39 23.46
CA LEU A 409 -8.02 29.95 24.79
C LEU A 409 -9.46 29.39 24.73
N CYS A 410 -10.38 30.12 24.10
CA CYS A 410 -11.78 29.72 23.96
C CYS A 410 -12.45 30.57 22.87
N MET A 411 -13.06 29.93 21.87
CA MET A 411 -13.89 30.58 20.84
C MET A 411 -15.36 30.48 21.26
N ARG A 412 -15.89 31.51 21.92
CA ARG A 412 -17.18 31.45 22.62
C ARG A 412 -18.38 31.56 21.71
N ASN A 413 -18.19 32.13 20.53
CA ASN A 413 -19.26 32.46 19.60
C ASN A 413 -18.77 32.41 18.15
N ASN A 414 -19.71 32.51 17.22
CA ASN A 414 -19.40 32.44 15.78
C ASN A 414 -18.50 33.59 15.31
N LYS A 415 -18.50 34.75 15.96
CA LYS A 415 -17.66 35.89 15.59
C LYS A 415 -16.19 35.59 15.89
N GLU A 416 -15.88 35.15 17.11
CA GLU A 416 -14.52 34.78 17.52
C GLU A 416 -13.98 33.63 16.66
N ARG A 417 -14.84 32.63 16.37
CA ARG A 417 -14.47 31.54 15.45
C ARG A 417 -14.18 32.03 14.03
N GLU A 418 -14.99 32.95 13.51
CA GLU A 418 -14.77 33.53 12.18
C GLU A 418 -13.47 34.34 12.15
N GLU A 419 -13.16 35.11 13.20
CA GLU A 419 -11.90 35.86 13.30
C GLU A 419 -10.69 34.91 13.27
N ALA A 420 -10.71 33.84 14.08
CA ALA A 420 -9.67 32.81 14.08
C ALA A 420 -9.55 32.10 12.71
N TYR A 421 -10.68 31.78 12.08
CA TYR A 421 -10.70 31.20 10.73
C TYR A 421 -10.07 32.12 9.69
N LEU A 422 -10.42 33.41 9.69
CA LEU A 422 -9.88 34.38 8.73
C LEU A 422 -8.37 34.56 8.91
N GLN A 423 -7.89 34.57 10.15
CA GLN A 423 -6.47 34.63 10.49
C GLN A 423 -5.74 33.39 9.93
N ALA A 424 -6.16 32.18 10.33
CA ALA A 424 -5.54 30.94 9.88
C ALA A 424 -5.59 30.78 8.35
N ARG A 425 -6.70 31.17 7.72
CA ARG A 425 -6.86 31.12 6.26
C ARG A 425 -5.92 32.06 5.52
N SER A 426 -5.62 33.23 6.10
CA SER A 426 -4.66 34.17 5.52
C SER A 426 -3.28 33.53 5.42
N TYR A 427 -2.84 32.88 6.50
CA TYR A 427 -1.57 32.16 6.56
C TYR A 427 -1.57 30.93 5.64
N ALA A 428 -2.68 30.18 5.59
CA ALA A 428 -2.81 28.97 4.76
C ALA A 428 -2.66 29.27 3.27
N ARG A 429 -3.13 30.44 2.83
CA ARG A 429 -2.96 30.88 1.45
C ARG A 429 -1.50 31.18 1.11
N LEU A 430 -0.75 31.78 2.03
CA LEU A 430 0.66 32.12 1.81
C LEU A 430 1.54 30.87 1.80
N LEU A 431 1.23 29.88 2.65
CA LEU A 431 2.01 28.63 2.77
C LEU A 431 1.52 27.51 1.84
N ASN A 432 0.52 27.78 1.00
CA ASN A 432 -0.17 26.82 0.14
C ASN A 432 -0.66 25.56 0.89
N SER A 433 -1.21 25.75 2.08
CA SER A 433 -1.71 24.67 2.94
C SER A 433 -3.00 24.05 2.39
N SER A 434 -3.19 22.76 2.66
CA SER A 434 -4.39 21.99 2.32
C SER A 434 -5.35 21.86 3.51
N VAL A 435 -4.89 22.07 4.74
CA VAL A 435 -5.71 21.93 5.96
C VAL A 435 -5.50 23.11 6.91
N ILE A 436 -6.60 23.57 7.49
CA ILE A 436 -6.61 24.48 8.64
C ILE A 436 -7.22 23.74 9.82
N VAL A 437 -6.57 23.84 10.97
CA VAL A 437 -7.11 23.39 12.25
C VAL A 437 -7.23 24.62 13.14
N LEU A 438 -8.42 24.85 13.68
CA LEU A 438 -8.61 25.76 14.81
C LEU A 438 -8.77 24.90 16.06
N CYS A 439 -8.11 25.25 17.15
CA CYS A 439 -8.30 24.54 18.41
C CYS A 439 -8.47 25.52 19.57
N ASP A 440 -9.30 25.12 20.52
CA ASP A 440 -9.41 25.77 21.82
C ASP A 440 -9.52 24.74 22.96
N LYS A 441 -9.72 25.22 24.19
CA LYS A 441 -9.83 24.34 25.36
C LYS A 441 -10.94 23.28 25.27
N ASP A 442 -11.94 23.48 24.42
CA ASP A 442 -13.14 22.64 24.35
C ASP A 442 -13.12 21.74 23.12
N TYR A 443 -12.59 22.21 21.97
CA TYR A 443 -12.71 21.50 20.70
C TYR A 443 -11.63 21.81 19.65
N LEU A 444 -11.56 20.93 18.64
CA LEU A 444 -10.86 21.17 17.38
C LEU A 444 -11.87 21.33 16.24
N ILE A 445 -11.56 22.21 15.29
CA ILE A 445 -12.31 22.39 14.05
C ILE A 445 -11.35 22.25 12.87
N VAL A 446 -11.63 21.29 12.00
CA VAL A 446 -10.78 20.97 10.84
C VAL A 446 -11.48 21.38 9.56
N TYR A 447 -10.79 22.18 8.75
CA TYR A 447 -11.19 22.63 7.43
C TYR A 447 -10.24 22.05 6.39
N GLU A 448 -10.79 21.36 5.39
CA GLU A 448 -10.02 20.80 4.27
C GLU A 448 -10.23 21.65 3.02
N LYS A 449 -9.14 22.01 2.37
CA LYS A 449 -9.13 22.71 1.08
C LYS A 449 -9.54 21.73 0.00
N LYS A 450 -10.63 22.05 -0.71
CA LYS A 450 -10.94 21.48 -2.02
C LYS A 450 -10.41 22.42 -3.09
N ASP A 451 -11.29 23.12 -3.79
CA ASP A 451 -10.89 24.23 -4.67
C ASP A 451 -10.47 25.46 -3.83
N SER A 452 -11.11 25.65 -2.68
CA SER A 452 -10.77 26.67 -1.68
C SER A 452 -11.19 26.22 -0.27
N PHE A 453 -10.78 26.96 0.75
CA PHE A 453 -11.29 26.78 2.11
C PHE A 453 -12.70 27.38 2.24
N ASP A 454 -13.64 26.54 2.66
CA ASP A 454 -15.04 26.88 2.89
C ASP A 454 -15.33 26.90 4.40
N ARG A 455 -15.82 28.04 4.89
CA ARG A 455 -16.06 28.30 6.32
C ARG A 455 -17.22 27.47 6.89
N ASP A 456 -18.11 27.00 6.02
CA ASP A 456 -19.29 26.24 6.42
C ASP A 456 -19.04 24.72 6.30
N ARG A 457 -17.89 24.34 5.73
CA ARG A 457 -17.48 22.96 5.52
C ARG A 457 -16.32 22.60 6.46
N TYR A 458 -16.67 22.22 7.69
CA TYR A 458 -15.72 21.75 8.68
C TYR A 458 -16.21 20.50 9.40
N LYS A 459 -15.27 19.83 10.06
CA LYS A 459 -15.60 18.82 11.08
C LYS A 459 -15.11 19.30 12.44
N LYS A 460 -15.99 19.22 13.43
CA LYS A 460 -15.72 19.59 14.82
C LYS A 460 -15.52 18.33 15.65
N TYR A 461 -14.54 18.36 16.54
CA TYR A 461 -14.18 17.28 17.46
C TYR A 461 -14.08 17.84 18.87
N CYS A 462 -14.56 17.11 19.85
CA CYS A 462 -14.19 17.31 21.25
C CYS A 462 -12.88 16.58 21.53
N TRP A 463 -12.09 17.06 22.49
CA TRP A 463 -10.82 16.41 22.85
C TRP A 463 -11.01 14.93 23.19
N GLY A 464 -12.00 14.61 24.03
CA GLY A 464 -12.32 13.21 24.41
C GLY A 464 -12.64 12.28 23.24
N ASP A 465 -13.01 12.80 22.06
CA ASP A 465 -13.28 11.97 20.89
C ASP A 465 -12.02 11.25 20.40
N PHE A 466 -10.81 11.77 20.67
CA PHE A 466 -9.56 11.14 20.22
C PHE A 466 -9.12 9.95 21.07
N GLU A 467 -9.83 9.63 22.15
CA GLU A 467 -9.70 8.32 22.82
C GLU A 467 -10.43 7.21 22.04
N ASN A 468 -11.26 7.56 21.04
CA ASN A 468 -11.78 6.62 20.06
C ASN A 468 -10.78 6.42 18.90
N PRO A 469 -10.36 5.18 18.60
CA PRO A 469 -9.38 4.93 17.53
C PRO A 469 -9.84 5.37 16.14
N ASP A 470 -11.12 5.27 15.80
CA ASP A 470 -11.61 5.66 14.47
C ASP A 470 -11.46 7.18 14.28
N THR A 471 -11.87 7.96 15.28
CA THR A 471 -11.77 9.42 15.26
C THR A 471 -10.32 9.90 15.31
N PHE A 472 -9.48 9.28 16.14
CA PHE A 472 -8.05 9.57 16.19
C PHE A 472 -7.36 9.34 14.84
N ASN A 473 -7.58 8.18 14.22
CA ASN A 473 -6.96 7.84 12.94
C ASN A 473 -7.54 8.67 11.79
N GLU A 474 -8.82 9.04 11.82
CA GLU A 474 -9.39 9.98 10.86
C GLU A 474 -8.67 11.33 10.91
N LEU A 475 -8.47 11.90 12.10
CA LEU A 475 -7.73 13.16 12.25
C LEU A 475 -6.29 13.01 11.78
N LYS A 476 -5.59 11.95 12.23
CA LYS A 476 -4.21 11.68 11.82
C LYS A 476 -4.06 11.61 10.30
N ASN A 477 -4.97 10.93 9.61
CA ASN A 477 -4.95 10.83 8.14
C ASN A 477 -5.17 12.19 7.46
N LYS A 478 -6.07 13.03 8.00
CA LYS A 478 -6.28 14.41 7.49
C LYS A 478 -5.05 15.30 7.69
N LEU A 479 -4.22 15.03 8.68
CA LEU A 479 -3.04 15.84 8.98
C LEU A 479 -1.75 15.30 8.35
N ASN A 480 -1.76 14.09 7.74
CA ASN A 480 -0.60 13.45 7.11
C ASN A 480 -0.47 13.68 5.59
N ILE A 481 -1.27 14.60 5.03
CA ILE A 481 -1.38 14.87 3.57
C ILE A 481 -0.02 15.22 2.97
#